data_AF-A0A7S2RIS0-F1
#
_entry.id   AF-A0A7S2RIS0-F1
#
_cell.length_a   1.000
_cell.length_b   1.000
_cell.length_c   1.000
_cell.angle_alpha   90.00
_cell.angle_beta   90.00
_cell.angle_gamma   90.00
#
_symmetry.space_group_name_H-M   'P 1'
#
loop_
_entity.id
_entity.type
_entity.pdbx_description
1 polymer ?
#
loop_
_entity_poly.entity_id
_entity_poly.type
_entity_poly.pdbx_seq_one_letter_code
_entity_poly.pdbx_strand_id
1 'polypeptide(L)'
;GGLAYSGKIMAPTPFTPAVRRLRDDLARIHGVYYDCALLNWYPDGESACKYHSDPEHGTFWGLDSIVVSIGETRRFCFREVLTPFSSKDEALRDPHLFHLRDGDCIWMFADCQDRFQHAVLKAEGPNNAVC
;
A
#
# COMPACT_ATOMS: atom_id res chain seq x y z
N GLY A 1 14.67 -15.91 3.47
CA GLY A 1 13.68 -16.92 3.90
C GLY A 1 12.30 -16.34 3.73
N GLY A 2 11.55 -16.81 2.73
CA GLY A 2 10.44 -16.09 2.09
C GLY A 2 9.10 -16.06 2.84
N LEU A 3 9.08 -15.82 4.15
CA LEU A 3 7.83 -15.71 4.92
C LEU A 3 7.80 -14.53 5.91
N ALA A 4 8.87 -13.71 5.96
CA ALA A 4 8.91 -12.56 6.85
C ALA A 4 8.39 -11.31 6.12
N TYR A 5 7.18 -10.86 6.47
CA TYR A 5 6.72 -9.52 6.14
C TYR A 5 6.80 -8.67 7.41
N SER A 6 7.56 -7.57 7.38
CA SER A 6 7.76 -6.69 8.54
C SER A 6 8.16 -7.45 9.84
N GLY A 7 8.99 -8.50 9.71
CA GLY A 7 9.47 -9.30 10.85
C GLY A 7 8.46 -10.32 11.42
N LYS A 8 7.26 -10.43 10.83
CA LYS A 8 6.26 -11.44 11.21
C LYS A 8 6.25 -12.57 10.20
N ILE A 9 6.34 -13.80 10.70
CA ILE A 9 6.16 -15.00 9.87
C ILE A 9 4.65 -15.22 9.71
N MET A 10 4.13 -15.01 8.52
CA MET A 10 2.74 -15.30 8.19
C MET A 10 2.69 -16.51 7.27
N ALA A 11 2.03 -17.58 7.73
CA ALA A 11 1.81 -18.75 6.89
C ALA A 11 0.73 -18.41 5.84
N PRO A 12 1.04 -18.49 4.54
CA PRO A 12 0.07 -18.18 3.50
C PRO A 12 -1.07 -19.21 3.54
N THR A 13 -2.29 -18.74 3.34
CA THR A 13 -3.49 -19.57 3.15
C THR A 13 -4.03 -19.39 1.74
N PRO A 14 -4.75 -20.39 1.18
CA PRO A 14 -5.36 -20.24 -0.13
C PRO A 14 -6.33 -19.06 -0.18
N PHE A 15 -6.36 -18.33 -1.29
CA PHE A 15 -7.34 -17.26 -1.47
C PHE A 15 -8.77 -17.77 -1.36
N THR A 16 -9.56 -17.03 -0.58
CA THR A 16 -11.02 -17.18 -0.55
C THR A 16 -11.61 -16.88 -1.94
N PRO A 17 -12.82 -17.36 -2.25
CA PRO A 17 -13.46 -17.06 -3.53
C PRO A 17 -13.57 -15.55 -3.84
N ALA A 18 -13.81 -14.73 -2.81
CA ALA A 18 -13.91 -13.27 -2.96
C ALA A 18 -12.56 -12.64 -3.35
N VAL A 19 -11.48 -12.99 -2.65
CA VAL A 19 -10.13 -12.49 -2.95
C VAL A 19 -9.68 -12.95 -4.34
N ARG A 20 -9.97 -14.21 -4.69
CA ARG A 20 -9.64 -14.75 -6.02
C ARG A 20 -10.35 -13.99 -7.13
N ARG A 21 -11.65 -13.72 -6.98
CA ARG A 21 -12.43 -12.96 -7.96
C ARG A 21 -11.85 -11.56 -8.15
N LEU A 22 -11.58 -10.85 -7.05
CA LEU A 22 -10.99 -9.51 -7.08
C LEU A 22 -9.63 -9.52 -7.80
N ARG A 23 -8.75 -10.46 -7.44
CA ARG A 23 -7.46 -10.65 -8.11
C ARG A 23 -7.63 -10.86 -9.62
N ASP A 24 -8.54 -11.73 -10.04
CA ASP A 24 -8.73 -12.07 -11.45
C ASP A 24 -9.32 -10.89 -12.25
N ASP A 25 -10.17 -10.08 -11.62
CA ASP A 25 -10.67 -8.83 -12.19
C ASP A 25 -9.53 -7.81 -12.38
N LEU A 26 -8.70 -7.59 -11.35
CA LEU A 26 -7.56 -6.68 -11.43
C LEU A 26 -6.51 -7.15 -12.45
N ALA A 27 -6.23 -8.46 -12.50
CA ALA A 27 -5.28 -9.02 -13.45
C ALA A 27 -5.71 -8.80 -14.90
N ARG A 28 -7.01 -8.86 -15.18
CA ARG A 28 -7.56 -8.55 -16.50
C ARG A 28 -7.42 -7.08 -16.88
N ILE A 29 -7.57 -6.18 -15.91
CA ILE A 29 -7.53 -4.73 -16.12
C ILE A 29 -6.09 -4.25 -16.32
N HIS A 30 -5.16 -4.71 -15.47
CA HIS A 30 -3.78 -4.22 -15.42
C HIS A 30 -2.78 -5.07 -16.22
N GLY A 31 -3.17 -6.28 -16.63
CA GLY A 31 -2.27 -7.21 -17.31
C GLY A 31 -1.20 -7.82 -16.40
N VAL A 32 -1.35 -7.69 -15.08
CA VAL A 32 -0.41 -8.21 -14.06
C VAL A 32 -1.13 -9.26 -13.21
N TYR A 33 -0.52 -10.43 -13.05
CA TYR A 33 -1.06 -11.47 -12.17
C TYR A 33 -0.47 -11.35 -10.75
N TYR A 34 -1.34 -11.27 -9.75
CA TYR A 34 -0.94 -11.19 -8.34
C TYR A 34 -1.06 -12.57 -7.68
N ASP A 35 0.04 -13.12 -7.18
CA ASP A 35 0.09 -14.46 -6.59
C ASP A 35 -0.10 -14.49 -5.07
N CYS A 36 0.00 -13.33 -4.43
CA CYS A 36 -0.17 -13.13 -3.00
C CYS A 36 -1.06 -11.92 -2.70
N ALA A 37 -1.63 -11.89 -1.50
CA ALA A 37 -2.40 -10.76 -1.00
C ALA A 37 -2.24 -10.67 0.51
N LEU A 38 -2.07 -9.44 1.01
CA LEU A 38 -2.05 -9.13 2.43
C LEU A 38 -3.33 -8.37 2.80
N LEU A 39 -4.09 -8.88 3.75
CA LEU A 39 -5.30 -8.22 4.24
C LEU A 39 -4.97 -7.45 5.51
N ASN A 40 -5.01 -6.12 5.42
CA ASN A 40 -4.88 -5.24 6.57
C ASN A 40 -6.27 -4.82 7.05
N TRP A 41 -6.64 -5.25 8.26
CA TRP A 41 -7.89 -4.84 8.90
C TRP A 41 -7.63 -3.69 9.88
N TYR A 42 -8.26 -2.55 9.62
CA TYR A 42 -8.22 -1.38 10.49
C TYR A 42 -9.60 -1.23 11.13
N PRO A 43 -9.77 -1.63 12.40
CA PRO A 43 -11.09 -1.67 13.04
C PRO A 43 -11.70 -0.29 13.29
N ASP A 44 -10.87 0.75 13.34
CA ASP A 44 -11.29 2.12 13.67
C ASP A 44 -10.34 3.17 13.03
N GLY A 45 -10.70 4.44 13.22
CA GLY A 45 -9.90 5.59 12.78
C GLY A 45 -8.56 5.77 13.50
N GLU A 46 -8.34 5.11 14.63
CA GLU A 46 -7.07 5.20 15.38
C GLU A 46 -6.00 4.23 14.84
N SER A 47 -6.45 3.21 14.12
CA SER A 47 -5.61 2.18 13.53
C SER A 47 -4.86 2.71 12.31
N ALA A 48 -3.53 2.63 12.31
CA ALA A 48 -2.68 3.21 11.26
C ALA A 48 -1.55 2.26 10.85
N CYS A 49 -0.96 2.50 9.68
CA CYS A 49 0.28 1.87 9.24
C CYS A 49 1.32 2.96 8.96
N LYS A 50 2.50 2.85 9.59
CA LYS A 50 3.56 3.84 9.48
C LYS A 50 4.13 3.88 8.06
N TYR A 51 4.81 4.96 7.72
CA TYR A 51 5.56 5.06 6.46
C TYR A 51 6.53 3.90 6.31
N HIS A 52 6.41 3.18 5.20
CA HIS A 52 7.27 2.08 4.79
C HIS A 52 7.27 1.95 3.27
N SER A 53 8.24 1.23 2.74
CA SER A 53 8.17 0.66 1.40
C SER A 53 7.86 -0.83 1.54
N ASP A 54 7.15 -1.40 0.58
CA ASP A 54 6.97 -2.85 0.53
C ASP A 54 8.34 -3.51 0.38
N PRO A 55 8.61 -4.63 1.07
CA PRO A 55 9.90 -5.29 0.99
C PRO A 55 10.14 -5.79 -0.44
N GLU A 56 11.32 -5.50 -0.98
CA GLU A 56 11.75 -6.13 -2.22
C GLU A 56 11.78 -7.65 -2.04
N HIS A 57 11.05 -8.36 -2.91
CA HIS A 57 11.05 -9.82 -2.90
C HIS A 57 12.25 -10.42 -3.65
N GLY A 58 13.22 -9.59 -4.05
CA GLY A 58 14.38 -9.96 -4.87
C GLY A 58 14.07 -9.89 -6.37
N THR A 59 14.99 -10.38 -7.20
CA THR A 59 14.93 -10.20 -8.67
C THR A 59 13.92 -11.08 -9.41
N PHE A 60 13.25 -12.00 -8.70
CA PHE A 60 12.35 -12.99 -9.31
C PHE A 60 10.87 -12.60 -9.27
N TRP A 61 10.51 -11.51 -8.58
CA TRP A 61 9.12 -11.11 -8.37
C TRP A 61 8.85 -9.76 -9.02
N GLY A 62 7.62 -9.59 -9.50
CA GLY A 62 7.16 -8.28 -9.96
C GLY A 62 7.15 -7.27 -8.80
N LEU A 63 7.46 -6.01 -9.11
CA LEU A 63 7.43 -4.92 -8.15
C LEU A 63 6.03 -4.30 -8.02
N ASP A 64 5.14 -4.66 -8.93
CA ASP A 64 3.78 -4.14 -9.01
C ASP A 64 2.90 -4.66 -7.87
N SER A 65 2.32 -3.74 -7.11
CA SER A 65 1.33 -4.03 -6.08
C SER A 65 0.09 -3.16 -6.26
N ILE A 66 -1.07 -3.69 -5.88
CA ILE A 66 -2.34 -2.97 -5.94
C ILE A 66 -3.02 -2.98 -4.58
N VAL A 67 -3.23 -1.80 -4.03
CA VAL A 67 -3.99 -1.58 -2.80
C VAL A 67 -5.45 -1.40 -3.17
N VAL A 68 -6.33 -2.22 -2.60
CA VAL A 68 -7.77 -2.08 -2.74
C VAL A 68 -8.35 -1.68 -1.39
N SER A 69 -9.06 -0.56 -1.36
CA SER A 69 -9.75 -0.08 -0.15
C SER A 69 -11.18 -0.59 -0.12
N ILE A 70 -11.61 -1.09 1.04
CA ILE A 70 -12.97 -1.61 1.26
C ILE A 70 -13.47 -1.07 2.60
N GLY A 71 -14.65 -0.47 2.61
CA GLY A 71 -15.30 0.11 3.78
C GLY A 71 -15.03 1.61 3.97
N GLU A 72 -14.76 2.00 5.22
CA GLU A 72 -14.61 3.41 5.58
C GLU A 72 -13.44 4.08 4.84
N THR A 73 -13.62 5.35 4.45
CA THR A 73 -12.60 6.12 3.72
C THR A 73 -11.33 6.23 4.55
N ARG A 74 -10.15 5.97 3.96
CA ARG A 74 -8.86 6.09 4.66
C ARG A 74 -7.91 7.08 3.99
N ARG A 75 -7.02 7.65 4.81
CA ARG A 75 -5.95 8.56 4.37
C ARG A 75 -4.72 7.75 3.99
N PHE A 76 -4.52 7.53 2.69
CA PHE A 76 -3.35 6.85 2.15
C PHE A 76 -2.35 7.88 1.65
N CYS A 77 -1.13 7.86 2.18
CA CYS A 77 -0.18 8.93 1.99
C CYS A 77 1.15 8.43 1.45
N PHE A 78 1.75 9.14 0.50
CA PHE A 78 3.10 8.89 0.00
C PHE A 78 4.05 10.03 0.35
N ARG A 79 5.31 9.69 0.61
CA ARG A 79 6.41 10.67 0.72
C ARG A 79 7.65 10.15 0.03
N GLU A 80 8.49 11.03 -0.49
CA GLU A 80 9.76 10.64 -1.11
C GLU A 80 10.73 10.06 -0.06
N VAL A 81 11.49 9.04 -0.46
CA VAL A 81 12.61 8.53 0.32
C VAL A 81 13.78 9.50 0.21
N LEU A 82 14.19 10.08 1.33
CA LEU A 82 15.35 10.97 1.37
C LEU A 82 16.65 10.15 1.40
N THR A 83 17.61 10.57 0.59
CA THR A 83 18.97 10.01 0.54
C THR A 83 19.96 11.00 1.12
N PRO A 84 21.22 10.59 1.42
CA PRO A 84 22.27 11.53 1.83
C PRO A 84 22.57 12.63 0.81
N PHE A 85 22.13 12.46 -0.45
CA PHE A 85 22.30 13.43 -1.53
C PHE A 85 21.05 14.28 -1.79
N SER A 86 19.96 14.03 -1.06
CA SER A 86 18.72 14.78 -1.23
C SER A 86 18.89 16.25 -0.83
N SER A 87 18.30 17.14 -1.62
CA SER A 87 18.32 18.57 -1.38
C SER A 87 17.44 18.96 -0.19
N LYS A 88 17.64 20.17 0.34
CA LYS A 88 16.75 20.73 1.37
C LYS A 88 15.31 20.89 0.86
N ASP A 89 15.14 21.22 -0.41
CA ASP A 89 13.82 21.40 -1.01
C ASP A 89 13.07 20.07 -1.09
N GLU A 90 13.74 18.98 -1.45
CA GLU A 90 13.16 17.63 -1.40
C GLU A 90 12.76 17.23 0.02
N ALA A 91 13.56 17.58 1.02
CA ALA A 91 13.26 17.30 2.43
C ALA A 91 12.05 18.10 2.98
N LEU A 92 11.64 19.17 2.28
CA LEU A 92 10.52 20.03 2.66
C LEU A 92 9.26 19.80 1.81
N ARG A 93 9.29 18.87 0.85
CA ARG A 93 8.11 18.59 0.02
C ARG A 93 6.99 18.00 0.85
N ASP A 94 5.78 18.49 0.61
CA ASP A 94 4.58 17.96 1.22
C ASP A 94 4.30 16.52 0.74
N PRO A 95 3.87 15.63 1.63
CA PRO A 95 3.42 14.29 1.25
C PRO A 95 2.21 14.34 0.30
N HIS A 96 2.09 13.33 -0.57
CA HIS A 96 0.93 13.15 -1.43
C HIS A 96 -0.15 12.36 -0.70
N LEU A 97 -1.25 13.03 -0.33
CA LEU A 97 -2.38 12.42 0.39
C LEU A 97 -3.53 12.07 -0.55
N PHE A 98 -4.04 10.85 -0.41
CA PHE A 98 -5.22 10.33 -1.11
C PHE A 98 -6.27 9.84 -0.10
N HIS A 99 -7.53 10.23 -0.33
CA HIS A 99 -8.67 9.73 0.44
C HIS A 99 -9.27 8.52 -0.27
N LEU A 100 -8.86 7.32 0.13
CA LEU A 100 -9.32 6.07 -0.47
C LEU A 100 -10.67 5.67 0.08
N ARG A 101 -11.70 5.80 -0.75
CA ARG A 101 -13.08 5.41 -0.47
C ARG A 101 -13.27 3.91 -0.70
N ASP A 102 -14.46 3.42 -0.36
CA ASP A 102 -14.84 2.04 -0.68
C ASP A 102 -14.73 1.77 -2.19
N GLY A 103 -13.99 0.73 -2.55
CA GLY A 103 -13.75 0.30 -3.93
C GLY A 103 -12.59 1.01 -4.64
N ASP A 104 -11.99 2.05 -4.05
CA ASP A 104 -10.83 2.72 -4.66
C ASP A 104 -9.62 1.80 -4.70
N CYS A 105 -8.84 1.91 -5.78
CA CYS A 105 -7.62 1.14 -6.01
C CYS A 105 -6.43 2.06 -6.25
N ILE A 106 -5.30 1.79 -5.60
CA ILE A 106 -3.99 2.40 -5.91
C ILE A 106 -3.09 1.32 -6.50
N TRP A 107 -2.64 1.52 -7.74
CA TRP A 107 -1.62 0.69 -8.36
C TRP A 107 -0.25 1.35 -8.18
N MET A 108 0.63 0.67 -7.44
CA MET A 108 2.04 1.01 -7.28
C MET A 108 2.85 0.14 -8.24
N PHE A 109 3.64 0.77 -9.12
CA PHE A 109 4.36 0.08 -10.19
C PHE A 109 5.75 0.68 -10.39
N ALA A 110 6.59 -0.02 -11.16
CA ALA A 110 7.97 0.39 -11.47
C ALA A 110 8.78 0.69 -10.20
N ASP A 111 9.36 1.89 -10.09
CA ASP A 111 10.26 2.33 -9.02
C ASP A 111 9.53 2.95 -7.82
N CYS A 112 8.21 2.70 -7.69
CA CYS A 112 7.40 3.30 -6.64
C CYS A 112 7.93 3.00 -5.23
N GLN A 113 8.30 1.74 -4.95
CA GLN A 113 8.79 1.32 -3.64
C GLN A 113 10.20 1.83 -3.33
N ASP A 114 10.99 2.13 -4.37
CA ASP A 114 12.34 2.71 -4.24
C ASP A 114 12.26 4.20 -3.94
N ARG A 115 11.33 4.89 -4.59
CA ARG A 115 11.20 6.35 -4.53
C ARG A 115 10.32 6.84 -3.42
N PHE A 116 9.30 6.07 -3.04
CA PHE A 116 8.29 6.50 -2.09
C PHE A 116 8.12 5.52 -0.94
N GLN A 117 7.93 6.08 0.25
CA GLN A 117 7.29 5.37 1.34
C GLN A 117 5.82 5.72 1.36
N HIS A 118 4.99 4.76 1.76
CA HIS A 118 3.56 4.95 1.90
C HIS A 118 3.07 4.59 3.31
N ALA A 119 1.95 5.20 3.71
CA ALA A 119 1.35 5.05 5.02
C ALA A 119 -0.18 5.07 4.94
N VAL A 120 -0.82 4.39 5.89
CA VAL A 120 -2.24 4.58 6.19
C VAL A 120 -2.32 5.41 7.46
N LEU A 121 -2.76 6.66 7.36
CA LEU A 121 -2.80 7.58 8.47
C LEU A 121 -4.04 7.35 9.35
N LYS A 122 -3.97 7.86 10.57
CA LYS A 122 -5.13 7.96 11.44
C LYS A 122 -6.20 8.85 10.80
N ALA A 123 -7.43 8.61 11.22
CA ALA A 123 -8.55 9.47 10.92
C ALA A 123 -8.26 10.91 11.38
N GLU A 124 -8.68 11.88 10.57
CA GLU A 124 -8.56 13.29 10.92
C GLU A 124 -9.78 14.05 10.41
N GLY A 125 -10.50 14.64 11.37
CA GLY A 125 -11.76 15.33 11.16
C GLY A 125 -12.87 14.47 10.54
N PRO A 126 -13.99 15.11 10.15
CA PRO A 126 -15.13 14.42 9.57
C PRO A 126 -14.76 13.74 8.24
N ASN A 127 -15.15 12.48 8.07
CA ASN A 127 -14.94 11.68 6.85
C ASN A 127 -13.47 11.58 6.39
N ASN A 128 -12.53 11.77 7.32
CA ASN A 128 -11.10 11.74 7.04
C ASN A 128 -10.64 12.77 6.00
N ALA A 129 -11.38 13.86 5.82
CA ALA A 129 -11.21 14.82 4.74
C ALA A 129 -10.32 16.03 5.08
N VAL A 130 -9.64 16.02 6.23
CA VAL A 130 -8.81 17.16 6.66
C VAL A 130 -7.35 16.89 6.30
N CYS A 131 -6.78 17.79 5.50
CA CYS A 131 -5.35 17.83 5.17
C CYS A 131 -4.57 18.57 6.25
#